data_AF-A0A7S0QCW5-F1
#
_entry.id   AF-A0A7S0QCW5-F1
#
_cell.length_a   1.000
_cell.length_b   1.000
_cell.length_c   1.000
_cell.angle_alpha   90.00
_cell.angle_beta   90.00
_cell.angle_gamma   90.00
#
_symmetry.space_group_name_H-M   'P 1'
#
loop_
_entity.id
_entity.type
_entity.pdbx_description
1 polymer ?
#
loop_
_entity_poly.entity_id
_entity_poly.type
_entity_poly.pdbx_seq_one_letter_code
_entity_poly.pdbx_strand_id
1 'polypeptide(L)'
;RLALGETLHTQRKLQKEVMNERGGAGVYSAEYREQYTGLRDEEWRFDTVPEIMDGKNIMDYVDPDIEELLERLDREEEEREARGEYDEEEDDGEGLTEVERAQLSAIRRKRATLRFEAAMAKSANHPHLPR
;
A
#
# COMPACT_ATOMS: atom_id res chain seq x y z
N ARG A 1 22.80 62.54 -16.40
CA ARG A 1 23.44 62.52 -15.06
C ARG A 1 22.33 62.16 -14.07
N LEU A 2 22.16 60.87 -13.78
CA LEU A 2 21.14 60.39 -12.84
C LEU A 2 21.64 60.62 -11.40
N ALA A 3 20.74 61.00 -10.49
CA ALA A 3 21.05 61.36 -9.12
C ALA A 3 21.41 60.12 -8.28
N LEU A 4 22.22 60.34 -7.24
CA LEU A 4 22.69 59.34 -6.29
C LEU A 4 21.50 58.77 -5.50
N GLY A 5 21.01 57.58 -5.86
CA GLY A 5 20.02 56.84 -5.05
C GLY A 5 18.89 56.12 -5.80
N GLU A 6 18.72 56.33 -7.11
CA GLU A 6 17.68 55.60 -7.86
C GLU A 6 18.15 54.22 -8.28
N THR A 7 17.86 53.21 -7.43
CA THR A 7 17.88 51.82 -7.90
C THR A 7 16.59 51.57 -8.69
N LEU A 8 16.71 51.12 -9.94
CA LEU A 8 15.60 50.55 -10.70
C LEU A 8 15.22 49.19 -10.08
N HIS A 9 14.69 49.20 -8.87
CA HIS A 9 14.02 48.04 -8.32
C HIS A 9 12.74 47.87 -9.13
N THR A 10 12.74 46.93 -10.07
CA THR A 10 11.49 46.33 -10.55
C THR A 10 10.79 45.80 -9.31
N GLN A 11 9.83 46.56 -8.79
CA GLN A 11 9.08 46.26 -7.58
C GLN A 11 8.22 45.02 -7.87
N ARG A 12 8.81 43.83 -7.71
CA ARG A 12 8.02 42.60 -7.61
C ARG A 12 7.09 42.82 -6.43
N LYS A 13 5.78 42.77 -6.68
CA LYS A 13 4.79 42.92 -5.61
C LYS A 13 5.13 41.97 -4.48
N LEU A 14 5.29 42.51 -3.28
CA LEU A 14 5.52 41.68 -2.10
C LEU A 14 4.22 40.98 -1.72
N GLN A 15 4.33 39.79 -1.10
CA GLN A 15 3.17 39.11 -0.52
C GLN A 15 2.42 39.97 0.50
N LYS A 16 3.11 40.91 1.17
CA LYS A 16 2.50 41.90 2.07
C LYS A 16 1.54 42.85 1.34
N GLU A 17 1.88 43.26 0.13
CA GLU A 17 1.04 44.15 -0.69
C GLU A 17 -0.16 43.39 -1.24
N VAL A 18 0.06 42.17 -1.73
CA VAL A 18 -1.00 41.26 -2.20
C VAL A 18 -2.00 40.94 -1.08
N MET A 19 -1.52 40.71 0.14
CA MET A 19 -2.37 40.51 1.32
C MET A 19 -3.26 41.73 1.58
N ASN A 20 -2.67 42.94 1.56
CA ASN A 20 -3.43 44.18 1.79
C ASN A 20 -4.49 44.41 0.70
N GLU A 21 -4.19 44.06 -0.57
CA GLU A 21 -5.15 44.11 -1.67
C GLU A 21 -6.29 43.09 -1.53
N ARG A 22 -6.00 41.89 -1.01
CA ARG A 22 -6.95 40.75 -0.90
C ARG A 22 -7.69 40.69 0.45
N GLY A 23 -7.85 41.82 1.14
CA GLY A 23 -8.67 41.93 2.36
C GLY A 23 -7.89 42.02 3.68
N GLY A 24 -6.56 42.06 3.63
CA GLY A 24 -5.72 42.32 4.80
C GLY A 24 -5.51 41.12 5.73
N ALA A 25 -4.83 41.38 6.85
CA ALA A 25 -4.49 40.36 7.84
C ALA A 25 -5.76 39.76 8.48
N GLY A 26 -5.87 38.44 8.47
CA GLY A 26 -6.99 37.69 9.04
C GLY A 26 -8.08 37.27 8.05
N VAL A 27 -8.10 37.82 6.83
CA VAL A 27 -9.02 37.40 5.74
C VAL A 27 -8.26 36.71 4.62
N TYR A 28 -7.06 37.21 4.28
CA TYR A 28 -6.23 36.61 3.24
C TYR A 28 -5.63 35.26 3.68
N SER A 29 -5.83 34.22 2.86
CA SER A 29 -5.10 32.95 2.95
C SER A 29 -4.09 32.88 1.81
N ALA A 30 -2.81 32.73 2.13
CA ALA A 30 -1.75 32.61 1.13
C ALA A 30 -1.69 31.18 0.60
N GLU A 31 -1.74 31.02 -0.72
CA GLU A 31 -1.54 29.73 -1.37
C GLU A 31 -0.06 29.50 -1.63
N TYR A 32 0.57 28.67 -0.78
CA TYR A 32 2.01 28.38 -0.85
C TYR A 32 2.38 27.54 -2.07
N ARG A 33 1.42 26.94 -2.77
CA ARG A 33 1.70 26.17 -3.98
C ARG A 33 2.04 27.06 -5.17
N GLU A 34 1.58 28.31 -5.21
CA GLU A 34 1.83 29.27 -6.31
C GLU A 34 3.33 29.48 -6.63
N GLN A 35 4.21 29.28 -5.64
CA GLN A 35 5.66 29.43 -5.76
C GLN A 35 6.37 28.17 -6.32
N TYR A 36 5.68 27.04 -6.48
CA TYR A 36 6.25 25.86 -7.12
C TYR A 36 6.41 26.14 -8.61
N THR A 37 7.65 26.38 -9.01
CA THR A 37 8.04 26.76 -10.37
C THR A 37 9.00 25.72 -10.93
N GLY A 38 8.97 25.50 -12.25
CA GLY A 38 9.84 24.51 -12.90
C GLY A 38 9.31 23.08 -12.90
N LEU A 39 8.00 22.88 -12.70
CA LEU A 39 7.34 21.60 -13.00
C LEU A 39 7.27 21.40 -14.52
N ARG A 40 7.13 20.15 -14.96
CA ARG A 40 6.93 19.83 -16.38
C ARG A 40 5.61 20.39 -16.92
N ASP A 41 4.58 20.39 -16.06
CA ASP A 41 3.29 21.02 -16.31
C ASP A 41 2.96 21.96 -15.14
N GLU A 42 2.49 23.16 -15.45
CA GLU A 42 2.12 24.16 -14.44
C GLU A 42 0.80 23.83 -13.74
N GLU A 43 -0.08 23.04 -14.37
CA GLU A 43 -1.36 22.63 -13.79
C GLU A 43 -1.17 21.72 -12.56
N TRP A 44 -0.15 20.86 -12.60
CA TRP A 44 0.18 19.91 -11.51
C TRP A 44 0.56 20.57 -10.19
N ARG A 45 0.83 21.88 -10.22
CA ARG A 45 1.15 22.68 -9.02
C ARG A 45 0.10 22.55 -7.92
N PHE A 46 -1.17 22.34 -8.30
CA PHE A 46 -2.28 22.24 -7.37
C PHE A 46 -2.79 20.80 -7.16
N ASP A 47 -2.13 19.80 -7.73
CA ASP A 47 -2.52 18.39 -7.56
C ASP A 47 -2.17 17.89 -6.17
N THR A 48 -3.10 17.20 -5.50
CA THR A 48 -2.87 16.66 -4.15
C THR A 48 -1.94 15.44 -4.21
N VAL A 49 -0.84 15.49 -3.45
CA VAL A 49 0.09 14.37 -3.32
C VAL A 49 -0.40 13.44 -2.22
N PRO A 50 -0.65 12.15 -2.50
CA PRO A 50 -0.99 11.18 -1.45
C PRO A 50 0.22 10.87 -0.57
N GLU A 51 0.01 10.79 0.74
CA GLU A 51 1.09 10.54 1.72
C GLU A 51 1.15 9.08 2.20
N ILE A 52 0.00 8.43 2.36
CA ILE A 52 -0.13 7.09 2.94
C ILE A 52 -1.04 6.23 2.05
N MET A 53 -0.59 5.01 1.76
CA MET A 53 -1.37 3.97 1.08
C MET A 53 -1.13 2.62 1.75
N ASP A 54 -2.20 1.88 2.07
CA ASP A 54 -2.13 0.57 2.74
C ASP A 54 -1.26 0.52 4.01
N GLY A 55 -1.26 1.61 4.77
CA GLY A 55 -0.46 1.76 6.00
C GLY A 55 1.03 1.98 5.76
N LYS A 56 1.46 2.17 4.51
CA LYS A 56 2.83 2.49 4.12
C LYS A 56 2.94 3.94 3.65
N ASN A 57 4.10 4.56 3.86
CA ASN A 57 4.40 5.90 3.38
C ASN A 57 4.79 5.86 1.90
N ILE A 58 4.24 6.75 1.08
CA ILE A 58 4.49 6.76 -0.37
C ILE A 58 5.88 7.34 -0.70
N MET A 59 6.37 8.31 0.07
CA MET A 59 7.66 8.98 -0.20
C MET A 59 8.85 8.02 -0.11
N ASP A 60 8.71 6.95 0.66
CA ASP A 60 9.73 5.88 0.76
C ASP A 60 9.88 5.09 -0.56
N TYR A 61 8.90 5.18 -1.47
CA TYR A 61 8.86 4.49 -2.75
C TYR A 61 8.96 5.44 -3.96
N VAL A 62 9.32 6.71 -3.78
CA VAL A 62 9.53 7.65 -4.88
C VAL A 62 11.01 7.64 -5.29
N ASP A 63 11.34 6.91 -6.35
CA ASP A 63 12.69 6.79 -6.90
C ASP A 63 12.67 6.96 -8.43
N PRO A 64 13.60 7.73 -9.04
CA PRO A 64 13.67 7.87 -10.50
C PRO A 64 13.90 6.55 -11.25
N ASP A 65 14.55 5.56 -10.62
CA ASP A 65 14.93 4.28 -11.22
C ASP A 65 13.98 3.14 -10.78
N ILE A 66 12.81 3.47 -10.21
CA ILE A 66 11.85 2.48 -9.69
C ILE A 66 11.40 1.47 -10.75
N GLU A 67 11.25 1.90 -12.01
CA GLU A 67 10.84 1.02 -13.11
C GLU A 67 11.89 -0.08 -13.38
N GLU A 68 13.19 0.26 -13.33
CA GLU A 68 14.26 -0.72 -13.52
C GLU A 68 14.33 -1.70 -12.33
N LEU A 69 14.13 -1.19 -11.11
CA LEU A 69 14.09 -2.02 -9.91
C LEU A 69 12.92 -3.01 -9.94
N LEU A 70 11.75 -2.57 -10.42
CA LEU A 70 10.56 -3.41 -10.60
C LEU A 70 10.79 -4.46 -11.69
N GLU A 71 11.32 -4.08 -12.86
CA GLU A 71 11.59 -5.06 -13.94
C GLU A 71 12.58 -6.15 -13.50
N ARG A 72 13.60 -5.78 -12.71
CA ARG A 72 14.54 -6.76 -12.14
C ARG A 72 13.84 -7.70 -11.16
N LEU A 73 12.93 -7.16 -10.34
CA LEU A 73 12.18 -7.94 -9.36
C LEU A 73 11.23 -8.92 -10.06
N ASP A 74 10.50 -8.46 -11.08
CA ASP A 74 9.57 -9.28 -11.85
C ASP A 74 10.32 -10.45 -12.52
N ARG A 75 11.50 -10.21 -13.09
CA ARG A 75 12.33 -11.28 -13.68
C ARG A 75 12.78 -12.31 -12.64
N GLU A 76 13.14 -11.85 -11.44
CA GLU A 76 13.50 -12.75 -10.34
C GLU A 76 12.28 -13.57 -9.87
N GLU A 77 11.09 -12.96 -9.83
CA GLU A 77 9.85 -13.64 -9.49
C GLU A 77 9.43 -14.68 -10.53
N GLU A 78 9.55 -14.37 -11.83
CA GLU A 78 9.34 -15.33 -12.92
C GLU A 78 10.27 -16.55 -12.80
N GLU A 79 11.54 -16.34 -12.43
CA GLU A 79 12.48 -17.44 -12.19
C GLU A 79 12.08 -18.30 -10.99
N ARG A 80 11.53 -17.71 -9.92
CA ARG A 80 11.04 -18.43 -8.73
C ARG A 80 9.76 -19.20 -9.04
N GLU A 81 8.83 -18.60 -9.77
CA GLU A 81 7.60 -19.24 -10.22
C GLU A 81 7.92 -20.39 -11.17
N ALA A 82 8.83 -20.22 -12.13
CA ALA A 82 9.27 -21.30 -13.03
C ALA A 82 9.95 -22.47 -12.31
N ARG A 83 10.50 -22.24 -11.11
CA ARG A 83 11.04 -23.30 -10.22
C ARG A 83 9.95 -24.00 -9.40
N GLY A 84 8.70 -23.54 -9.48
CA GLY A 84 7.57 -24.07 -8.71
C GLY A 84 7.60 -23.64 -7.24
N GLU A 85 8.25 -22.53 -6.87
CA GLU A 85 8.30 -22.07 -5.47
C GLU A 85 6.92 -21.71 -4.89
N TYR A 86 5.97 -21.37 -5.76
CA TYR A 86 4.59 -21.06 -5.40
C TYR A 86 3.59 -22.17 -5.77
N ASP A 87 4.08 -23.31 -6.28
CA ASP A 87 3.21 -24.45 -6.52
C ASP A 87 2.69 -24.95 -5.16
N GLU A 88 1.37 -24.89 -4.98
CA GLU A 88 0.74 -25.54 -3.84
C GLU A 88 0.94 -27.05 -4.02
N GLU A 89 1.66 -27.71 -3.10
CA GLU A 89 1.76 -29.18 -3.08
C GLU A 89 0.35 -29.77 -2.85
N GLU A 90 -0.41 -29.94 -3.93
CA GLU A 90 -1.72 -30.58 -3.89
C GLU A 90 -1.50 -32.09 -3.81
N ASP A 91 -1.47 -32.63 -2.58
CA ASP A 91 -1.54 -34.08 -2.34
C ASP A 91 -2.96 -34.59 -2.65
N ASP A 92 -3.23 -34.75 -3.93
CA ASP A 92 -4.46 -35.29 -4.51
C ASP A 92 -4.58 -36.83 -4.33
N GLY A 93 -3.52 -37.47 -3.84
CA GLY A 93 -3.45 -38.91 -3.67
C GLY A 93 -3.42 -39.67 -5.01
N GLU A 94 -2.98 -39.04 -6.11
CA GLU A 94 -2.77 -39.72 -7.40
C GLU A 94 -1.73 -40.84 -7.31
N GLY A 95 -0.78 -40.75 -6.38
CA GLY A 95 0.22 -41.80 -6.12
C GLY A 95 -0.24 -42.97 -5.23
N LEU A 96 -1.44 -42.90 -4.65
CA LEU A 96 -1.93 -43.93 -3.72
C LEU A 96 -2.54 -45.11 -4.46
N THR A 97 -2.24 -46.33 -3.99
CA THR A 97 -2.97 -47.53 -4.41
C THR A 97 -4.45 -47.42 -4.02
N GLU A 98 -5.32 -48.18 -4.68
CA GLU A 98 -6.76 -48.19 -4.38
C GLU A 98 -7.05 -48.47 -2.89
N VAL A 99 -6.24 -49.32 -2.26
CA VAL A 99 -6.33 -49.64 -0.83
C VAL A 99 -5.97 -48.44 0.03
N GLU A 100 -4.88 -47.74 -0.28
CA GLU A 100 -4.43 -46.57 0.47
C GLU A 100 -5.39 -45.39 0.31
N ARG A 101 -5.96 -45.19 -0.88
CA ARG A 101 -7.00 -44.17 -1.11
C ARG A 101 -8.26 -44.46 -0.29
N ALA A 102 -8.69 -45.72 -0.24
CA ALA A 102 -9.81 -46.14 0.61
C ALA A 102 -9.51 -45.91 2.10
N GLN A 103 -8.30 -46.23 2.56
CA GLN A 103 -7.86 -45.97 3.93
C GLN A 103 -7.82 -44.48 4.27
N LEU A 104 -7.27 -43.63 3.38
CA LEU A 104 -7.24 -42.18 3.55
C LEU A 104 -8.67 -41.62 3.68
N SER A 105 -9.59 -42.08 2.84
CA SER A 105 -11.00 -41.67 2.89
C SER A 105 -11.66 -42.07 4.22
N ALA A 106 -11.35 -43.27 4.74
CA ALA A 106 -11.87 -43.76 6.01
C ALA A 106 -11.31 -42.96 7.20
N ILE A 107 -10.01 -42.62 7.16
CA ILE A 107 -9.37 -41.77 8.17
C ILE A 107 -9.99 -40.37 8.17
N ARG A 108 -10.15 -39.74 7.00
CA ARG A 108 -10.78 -38.42 6.87
C ARG A 108 -12.22 -38.43 7.43
N ARG A 109 -13.01 -39.45 7.09
CA ARG A 109 -14.37 -39.63 7.61
C ARG A 109 -14.39 -39.78 9.13
N LYS A 110 -13.53 -40.63 9.70
CA LYS A 110 -13.45 -40.84 11.16
C LYS A 110 -12.97 -39.58 11.89
N ARG A 111 -12.07 -38.80 11.29
CA ARG A 111 -11.63 -37.51 11.86
C ARG A 111 -12.77 -36.50 11.90
N ALA A 112 -13.60 -36.46 10.86
CA ALA A 112 -14.77 -35.59 10.82
C ALA A 112 -15.81 -35.94 11.89
N THR A 113 -16.12 -37.23 12.07
CA THR A 113 -17.06 -37.68 13.11
C THR A 113 -16.56 -37.34 14.50
N LEU A 114 -15.28 -37.62 14.80
CA LEU A 114 -14.69 -37.29 16.11
C LEU A 114 -14.68 -35.78 16.39
N ARG A 115 -14.41 -34.95 15.36
CA ARG A 115 -14.48 -33.48 15.50
C ARG A 115 -15.90 -33.01 15.79
N PHE A 116 -16.89 -33.58 15.10
CA PHE A 116 -18.29 -33.28 15.34
C PHE A 116 -18.71 -33.69 16.76
N GLU A 117 -18.38 -34.90 17.20
CA GLU A 117 -18.65 -35.38 18.55
C GLU A 117 -17.99 -34.49 19.62
N ALA A 118 -16.74 -34.09 19.41
CA ALA A 118 -16.04 -33.19 20.32
C ALA A 118 -16.67 -31.79 20.36
N ALA A 119 -17.14 -31.27 19.22
CA ALA A 119 -17.86 -30.00 19.17
C ALA A 119 -19.20 -30.09 19.93
N MET A 120 -19.95 -31.18 19.72
CA MET A 120 -21.20 -31.44 20.43
C MET A 120 -20.98 -31.57 21.93
N ALA A 121 -19.96 -32.32 22.36
CA ALA A 121 -19.61 -32.48 23.78
C ALA A 121 -19.20 -31.15 24.43
N LYS A 122 -18.50 -30.25 23.70
CA LYS A 122 -18.17 -28.90 24.17
C LYS A 122 -19.38 -27.96 24.22
N SER A 123 -20.32 -28.11 23.30
CA SER A 123 -21.54 -27.31 23.26
C SER A 123 -22.55 -27.68 24.36
N ALA A 124 -22.34 -28.82 25.02
CA ALA A 124 -23.17 -29.23 26.14
C ALA A 124 -22.88 -28.32 27.35
N ASN A 125 -23.88 -27.58 27.82
CA ASN A 125 -23.78 -26.65 28.95
C ASN A 125 -23.69 -27.32 30.33
N HIS A 126 -23.34 -28.62 30.41
CA HIS A 126 -23.18 -29.33 31.67
C HIS A 126 -21.69 -29.39 32.08
N PRO A 127 -21.37 -29.38 33.39
CA PRO A 127 -19.98 -29.51 33.84
C PRO A 127 -19.39 -30.85 33.38
N HIS A 128 -18.12 -30.84 32.94
CA HIS A 128 -17.42 -32.06 32.52
C HIS A 128 -17.03 -32.87 33.76
N LEU A 129 -17.57 -34.08 33.90
CA LEU A 129 -17.23 -34.98 35.00
C LEU A 129 -15.89 -35.70 34.70
N PRO A 130 -14.99 -35.86 35.69
CA PRO A 130 -13.81 -36.69 35.53
C PRO A 130 -14.20 -38.17 35.36
N ARG A 131 -13.38 -38.91 34.61
CA ARG A 131 -13.58 -40.35 34.38
C ARG A 131 -13.19 -41.20 35.57
#